data_AF-B2BG90-F1
#
_entry.id   AF-B2BG90-F1
#
_cell.length_a   1.000
_cell.length_b   1.000
_cell.length_c   1.000
_cell.angle_alpha   90.00
_cell.angle_beta   90.00
_cell.angle_gamma   90.00
#
_symmetry.space_group_name_H-M   'P 1'
#
loop_
_entity.id
_entity.type
_entity.pdbx_description
1 polymer ?
#
loop_
_entity_poly.entity_id
_entity_poly.type
_entity_poly.pdbx_seq_one_letter_code
_entity_poly.pdbx_strand_id
1 'polypeptide(L)'
;WTLVGGGVAKRETSMRSEASAMPKEATWIRDAATEFDPDNNVVLTDGGKTIGYDVLIVCPGIQLDWDRIPGVTETLGRDGVSSNYTYDLAPKTWEFIKNTRSGTAVFTMPSGPIKCAGA
;
A
#
# COMPACT_ATOMS: atom_id res chain seq x y z
N TRP A 1 -5.62 -2.93 6.07
CA TRP A 1 -6.74 -3.90 5.89
C TRP A 1 -7.05 -4.66 7.18
N THR A 2 -7.42 -3.95 8.25
CA THR A 2 -7.58 -4.53 9.60
C THR A 2 -8.68 -5.59 9.67
N LEU A 3 -9.88 -5.30 9.14
CA LEU A 3 -11.02 -6.25 9.20
C LEU A 3 -10.83 -7.50 8.33
N VAL A 4 -10.01 -7.42 7.28
CA VAL A 4 -9.62 -8.60 6.49
C VAL A 4 -8.68 -9.48 7.30
N GLY A 5 -7.64 -8.89 7.91
CA GLY A 5 -6.71 -9.60 8.80
C GLY A 5 -7.36 -10.14 10.07
N GLY A 6 -8.47 -9.55 10.50
CA GLY A 6 -9.32 -10.06 11.59
C GLY A 6 -10.40 -11.05 11.15
N GLY A 7 -10.49 -11.40 9.86
CA GLY A 7 -11.44 -12.40 9.38
C GLY A 7 -12.90 -11.96 9.28
N VAL A 8 -13.18 -10.66 9.45
CA VAL A 8 -14.53 -10.08 9.45
C VAL A 8 -14.99 -9.66 8.05
N ALA A 9 -14.04 -9.35 7.15
CA ALA A 9 -14.33 -8.91 5.80
C ALA A 9 -13.53 -9.68 4.74
N LYS A 10 -14.08 -9.78 3.53
CA LYS A 10 -13.35 -10.30 2.36
C LYS A 10 -12.49 -9.19 1.77
N ARG A 11 -11.28 -9.50 1.30
CA ARG A 11 -10.41 -8.45 0.71
C ARG A 11 -10.98 -7.87 -0.58
N GLU A 12 -11.70 -8.68 -1.35
CA GLU A 12 -12.23 -8.30 -2.66
C GLU A 12 -13.26 -7.19 -2.55
N THR A 13 -13.95 -7.06 -1.42
CA THR A 13 -14.91 -5.96 -1.17
C THR A 13 -14.23 -4.62 -0.89
N SER A 14 -12.90 -4.62 -0.67
CA SER A 14 -12.11 -3.41 -0.42
C SER A 14 -11.42 -2.87 -1.67
N MET A 15 -11.62 -3.50 -2.83
CA MET A 15 -11.02 -3.07 -4.09
C MET A 15 -12.07 -2.83 -5.17
N ARG A 16 -11.73 -1.97 -6.13
CA ARG A 16 -12.44 -1.77 -7.38
C ARG A 16 -11.43 -1.35 -8.45
N SER A 17 -11.80 -1.41 -9.72
CA SER A 17 -10.93 -0.89 -10.78
C SER A 17 -10.73 0.62 -10.61
N GLU A 18 -9.50 1.09 -10.77
CA GLU A 18 -9.20 2.53 -10.69
C GLU A 18 -10.02 3.33 -11.70
N ALA A 19 -10.20 2.79 -12.92
CA ALA A 19 -11.05 3.38 -13.95
C ALA A 19 -12.47 3.70 -13.45
N SER A 20 -13.08 2.81 -12.65
CA SER A 20 -14.42 3.03 -12.09
C SER A 20 -14.47 4.07 -10.97
N ALA A 21 -13.31 4.42 -10.41
CA ALA A 21 -13.16 5.42 -9.36
C ALA A 21 -12.84 6.82 -9.92
N MET A 22 -12.38 6.91 -11.17
CA MET A 22 -12.00 8.18 -11.78
C MET A 22 -13.21 9.09 -12.02
N PRO A 23 -13.11 10.40 -11.73
CA PRO A 23 -14.12 11.38 -12.14
C PRO A 23 -14.30 11.36 -13.66
N LYS A 24 -15.54 11.50 -14.13
CA LYS A 24 -15.87 11.40 -15.57
C LYS A 24 -15.12 12.42 -16.44
N GLU A 25 -14.83 13.59 -15.88
CA GLU A 25 -14.21 14.72 -16.59
C GLU A 25 -12.68 14.75 -16.40
N ALA A 26 -12.12 13.87 -15.56
CA ALA A 26 -10.68 13.82 -15.34
C ALA A 26 -10.00 13.04 -16.46
N THR A 27 -8.89 13.57 -16.98
CA THR A 27 -7.99 12.80 -17.85
C THR A 27 -7.15 11.88 -16.99
N TRP A 28 -7.32 10.57 -17.16
CA TRP A 28 -6.55 9.57 -16.42
C TRP A 28 -5.25 9.21 -17.15
N ILE A 29 -4.13 9.72 -16.65
CA ILE A 29 -2.80 9.40 -17.15
C ILE A 29 -2.27 8.18 -16.36
N ARG A 30 -2.25 7.02 -17.02
CA ARG A 30 -1.75 5.75 -16.44
C ARG A 30 -0.24 5.64 -16.61
N ASP A 31 0.50 6.43 -15.85
CA ASP A 31 1.95 6.50 -15.88
C ASP A 31 2.48 6.88 -14.50
N ALA A 32 3.71 6.51 -14.18
CA ALA A 32 4.33 6.87 -12.91
C ALA A 32 5.02 8.22 -13.04
N ALA A 33 4.75 9.16 -12.14
CA ALA A 33 5.55 10.37 -12.02
C ALA A 33 6.93 10.01 -11.45
N THR A 34 8.00 10.48 -12.10
CA THR A 34 9.39 10.20 -11.72
C THR A 34 10.12 11.42 -11.20
N GLU A 35 9.75 12.61 -11.67
CA GLU A 35 10.37 13.87 -11.28
C GLU A 35 9.36 15.02 -11.26
N PHE A 36 9.51 15.90 -10.27
CA PHE A 36 8.83 17.18 -10.20
C PHE A 36 9.84 18.27 -10.54
N ASP A 37 9.56 19.05 -11.58
CA ASP A 37 10.31 20.26 -11.93
C ASP A 37 9.42 21.49 -11.65
N PRO A 38 9.46 22.01 -10.41
CA PRO A 38 8.62 23.12 -10.00
C PRO A 38 9.02 24.45 -10.62
N ASP A 39 10.27 24.59 -11.08
CA ASP A 39 10.75 25.83 -11.70
C ASP A 39 10.13 26.03 -13.08
N ASN A 40 9.88 24.93 -13.80
CA ASN A 40 9.22 24.95 -15.12
C ASN A 40 7.73 24.54 -15.07
N ASN A 41 7.19 24.27 -13.88
CA ASN A 41 5.84 23.76 -13.66
C ASN A 41 5.52 22.50 -14.48
N VAL A 42 6.42 21.50 -14.45
CA VAL A 42 6.23 20.22 -15.14
C VAL A 42 6.46 19.01 -14.25
N VAL A 43 5.81 17.90 -14.62
CA VAL A 43 6.04 16.56 -14.06
C VAL A 43 6.54 15.66 -15.17
N LEU A 44 7.63 14.95 -14.92
CA LEU A 44 8.14 13.92 -15.83
C LEU A 44 7.58 12.56 -15.42
N THR A 45 7.33 11.71 -16.40
CA THR A 45 6.84 10.35 -16.18
C THR A 45 7.85 9.29 -16.62
N ASP A 46 7.71 8.09 -16.09
CA ASP A 46 8.52 6.91 -16.46
C ASP A 46 8.38 6.58 -17.96
N GLY A 47 7.18 6.77 -18.51
CA GLY A 47 6.92 6.68 -19.95
C GLY A 47 7.54 7.80 -20.81
N GLY A 48 8.34 8.71 -20.21
CA GLY A 48 9.06 9.77 -20.92
C GLY A 48 8.21 10.99 -21.29
N LYS A 49 7.04 11.18 -20.67
CA LYS A 49 6.19 12.36 -20.92
C LYS A 49 6.61 13.51 -20.02
N THR A 50 6.41 14.72 -20.51
CA THR A 50 6.49 15.96 -19.73
C THR A 50 5.10 16.57 -19.67
N ILE A 51 4.55 16.73 -18.47
CA ILE A 51 3.18 17.21 -18.24
C ILE A 51 3.26 18.56 -17.54
N GLY A 52 2.84 19.63 -18.22
CA GLY A 52 2.74 20.96 -17.63
C GLY A 52 1.51 21.13 -16.73
N TYR A 53 1.62 22.01 -15.74
CA TYR A 53 0.52 22.36 -14.84
C TYR A 53 0.50 23.86 -14.50
N ASP A 54 -0.68 24.39 -14.16
CA ASP A 54 -0.80 25.70 -13.48
C ASP A 54 -0.77 25.53 -11.94
N VAL A 55 -1.33 24.42 -11.45
CA VAL A 55 -1.37 24.04 -10.03
C VAL A 55 -1.13 22.53 -9.92
N LEU A 56 -0.22 22.14 -9.04
CA LEU A 56 0.09 20.74 -8.75
C LEU A 56 -0.42 20.34 -7.35
N ILE A 57 -1.26 19.29 -7.30
CA ILE A 57 -1.70 18.66 -6.05
C ILE A 57 -1.02 17.30 -5.91
N VAL A 58 -0.22 17.12 -4.86
CA VAL A 58 0.64 15.95 -4.67
C VAL A 58 0.03 15.00 -3.63
N CYS A 59 -0.40 13.80 -4.07
CA CYS A 59 -1.05 12.79 -3.24
C CYS A 59 -0.44 11.35 -3.38
N PRO A 60 0.89 11.15 -3.26
CA PRO A 60 1.54 9.86 -3.53
C PRO A 60 1.34 8.81 -2.42
N GLY A 61 0.77 9.20 -1.28
CA GLY A 61 0.63 8.32 -0.12
C GLY A 61 1.94 8.14 0.66
N ILE A 62 2.12 6.95 1.24
CA ILE A 62 3.31 6.57 2.02
C ILE A 62 3.84 5.23 1.50
N GLN A 63 5.17 5.14 1.33
CA GLN A 63 5.85 3.93 0.93
C GLN A 63 5.94 2.93 2.08
N LEU A 64 5.74 1.65 1.78
CA LEU A 64 6.06 0.55 2.70
C LEU A 64 7.45 0.06 2.37
N ASP A 65 8.36 0.12 3.33
CA ASP A 65 9.77 -0.18 3.13
C ASP A 65 10.14 -1.47 3.86
N TRP A 66 9.80 -2.60 3.24
CA TRP A 66 10.00 -3.92 3.82
C TRP A 66 11.49 -4.26 3.95
N ASP A 67 12.33 -3.80 3.02
CA ASP A 67 13.76 -4.13 2.99
C ASP A 67 14.54 -3.53 4.17
N ARG A 68 13.96 -2.56 4.89
CA ARG A 68 14.55 -2.05 6.14
C ARG A 68 14.53 -3.03 7.30
N ILE A 69 13.79 -4.13 7.19
CA ILE A 69 13.78 -5.21 8.18
C ILE A 69 14.50 -6.42 7.56
N PRO A 70 15.73 -6.72 7.99
CA PRO A 70 16.48 -7.85 7.43
C PRO A 70 15.71 -9.16 7.52
N GLY A 71 15.60 -9.89 6.40
CA GLY A 71 14.95 -11.20 6.35
C GLY A 71 13.42 -11.19 6.24
N VAL A 72 12.77 -10.02 6.24
CA VAL A 72 11.30 -9.95 6.23
C VAL A 72 10.72 -10.28 4.86
N THR A 73 11.32 -9.80 3.77
CA THR A 73 10.76 -9.94 2.42
C THR A 73 10.76 -11.39 1.95
N GLU A 74 11.72 -12.19 2.42
CA GLU A 74 11.82 -13.61 2.14
C GLU A 74 10.76 -14.46 2.86
N THR A 75 10.26 -13.96 4.00
CA THR A 75 9.36 -14.71 4.90
C THR A 75 7.92 -14.21 4.86
N LEU A 76 7.65 -12.99 4.38
CA LEU A 76 6.28 -12.45 4.31
C LEU A 76 5.31 -13.39 3.59
N GLY A 77 4.21 -13.70 4.26
CA GLY A 77 3.18 -14.63 3.79
C GLY A 77 3.48 -16.11 4.05
N ARG A 78 4.58 -16.43 4.74
CA ARG A 78 5.02 -17.78 5.11
C ARG A 78 5.31 -17.85 6.61
N ASP A 79 5.33 -19.07 7.14
CA ASP A 79 5.83 -19.38 8.49
C ASP A 79 5.28 -18.49 9.63
N GLY A 80 4.02 -18.05 9.52
CA GLY A 80 3.36 -17.22 10.52
C GLY A 80 3.63 -15.72 10.42
N VAL A 81 4.42 -15.25 9.43
CA VAL A 81 4.75 -13.83 9.23
C VAL A 81 3.85 -13.22 8.17
N SER A 82 3.12 -12.16 8.53
CA SER A 82 2.18 -11.48 7.63
C SER A 82 2.07 -9.99 7.95
N SER A 83 1.38 -9.23 7.10
CA SER A 83 1.03 -7.84 7.36
C SER A 83 -0.34 -7.46 6.81
N ASN A 84 -1.08 -6.67 7.59
CA ASN A 84 -2.34 -6.07 7.16
C ASN A 84 -2.15 -4.84 6.26
N TYR A 85 -0.92 -4.42 5.99
CA TYR A 85 -0.58 -3.25 5.18
C TYR A 85 -0.47 -3.54 3.68
N THR A 86 -0.46 -4.81 3.28
CA THR A 86 -0.40 -5.27 1.89
C THR A 86 -1.65 -6.08 1.55
N TYR A 87 -2.26 -5.80 0.39
CA TYR A 87 -3.53 -6.40 -0.04
C TYR A 87 -3.50 -7.95 -0.03
N ASP A 88 -2.42 -8.54 -0.55
CA ASP A 88 -2.30 -9.99 -0.65
C ASP A 88 -1.94 -10.69 0.67
N LEU A 89 -1.35 -9.95 1.62
CA LEU A 89 -0.94 -10.50 2.90
C LEU A 89 -2.03 -10.41 3.97
N ALA A 90 -2.94 -9.43 3.89
CA ALA A 90 -3.97 -9.27 4.92
C ALA A 90 -4.79 -10.55 5.20
N PRO A 91 -5.23 -11.35 4.19
CA PRO A 91 -5.90 -12.63 4.47
C PRO A 91 -5.01 -13.67 5.16
N LYS A 92 -3.69 -13.66 4.89
CA LYS A 92 -2.71 -14.56 5.52
C LYS A 92 -2.61 -14.31 7.02
N THR A 93 -2.75 -13.05 7.46
CA THR A 93 -2.81 -12.72 8.89
C THR A 93 -3.92 -13.53 9.58
N TRP A 94 -5.13 -13.55 8.98
CA TRP A 94 -6.24 -14.31 9.54
C TRP A 94 -6.04 -15.83 9.44
N GLU A 95 -5.46 -16.32 8.35
CA GLU A 95 -5.09 -17.72 8.18
C GLU A 95 -4.18 -18.19 9.33
N PHE A 96 -3.12 -17.42 9.63
CA PHE A 96 -2.18 -17.76 10.70
C PHE A 96 -2.82 -17.69 12.08
N ILE A 97 -3.57 -16.62 12.39
CA ILE A 97 -4.30 -16.49 13.66
C ILE A 97 -5.23 -17.70 13.88
N LYS A 98 -5.99 -18.10 12.86
CA LYS A 98 -6.91 -19.25 12.95
C LYS A 98 -6.20 -20.59 13.13
N ASN A 99 -4.94 -20.71 12.72
CA ASN A 99 -4.17 -21.95 12.80
C ASN A 99 -3.30 -22.03 14.06
N THR A 100 -3.01 -20.90 14.70
CA THR A 100 -2.34 -20.87 16.00
C THR A 100 -3.21 -21.57 17.05
N ARG A 101 -2.63 -22.55 17.75
CA ARG A 101 -3.28 -23.27 18.86
C ARG A 101 -2.57 -23.03 20.19
N SER A 102 -1.28 -22.71 20.15
CA SER A 102 -0.41 -22.43 21.30
C SER A 102 0.79 -21.59 20.84
N GLY A 103 1.55 -21.03 21.79
CA GLY A 103 2.73 -20.21 21.53
C GLY A 103 2.49 -18.72 21.77
N THR A 104 3.31 -17.87 21.13
CA THR A 104 3.25 -16.41 21.28
C THR A 104 2.86 -15.76 19.95
N ALA A 105 1.88 -14.87 19.99
CA ALA A 105 1.56 -13.98 18.87
C ALA A 105 2.26 -12.63 19.10
N VAL A 106 3.06 -12.20 18.13
CA VAL A 106 3.80 -10.92 18.19
C VAL A 106 3.22 -9.97 17.16
N PHE A 107 2.94 -8.74 17.60
CA PHE A 107 2.53 -7.63 16.75
C PHE A 107 3.57 -6.53 16.88
N THR A 108 3.93 -5.89 15.77
CA THR A 108 5.02 -4.91 15.72
C THR A 108 4.51 -3.56 15.27
N MET A 109 5.18 -2.50 15.73
CA MET A 109 4.98 -1.14 15.27
C MET A 109 6.35 -0.58 14.90
N PRO A 110 6.56 -0.13 13.65
CA PRO A 110 7.84 0.44 13.26
C PRO A 110 8.05 1.79 13.96
N SER A 111 9.30 2.17 14.14
CA SER A 111 9.65 3.53 14.56
C SER A 111 9.38 4.52 13.41
N GLY A 112 8.73 5.64 13.71
CA GLY A 112 8.55 6.74 12.75
C GLY A 112 7.13 6.86 12.19
N PRO A 113 6.95 7.63 11.10
CA PRO A 113 5.65 7.88 10.51
C PRO A 113 5.00 6.61 9.94
N ILE A 114 3.70 6.44 10.18
CA ILE A 114 2.92 5.30 9.69
C ILE A 114 1.50 5.74 9.31
N LYS A 115 0.93 5.13 8.27
CA LYS A 115 -0.51 5.29 7.98
C LYS A 115 -1.33 4.49 8.98
N CYS A 116 -2.33 5.12 9.57
CA CYS A 116 -3.26 4.48 10.51
C CYS A 116 -2.55 3.78 11.68
N ALA A 117 -1.94 4.56 12.59
CA ALA A 117 -1.11 4.04 13.69
C ALA A 117 -1.81 3.08 14.67
N GLY A 118 -3.15 2.98 14.64
CA GLY A 118 -3.92 2.03 15.46
C GLY A 118 -4.31 0.74 14.75
N ALA A 119 -3.93 0.55 13.48
CA ALA A 119 -4.21 -0.66 12.70
C ALA A 119 -3.25 -1.80 13.01
#